data_AF-A0A8S3E1D2-F1
#
_entry.id   AF-A0A8S3E1D2-F1
#
_cell.length_a   1.000
_cell.length_b   1.000
_cell.length_c   1.000
_cell.angle_alpha   90.00
_cell.angle_beta   90.00
_cell.angle_gamma   90.00
#
_symmetry.space_group_name_H-M   'P 1'
#
loop_
_entity.id
_entity.type
_entity.pdbx_description
1 polymer ?
#
loop_
_entity_poly.entity_id
_entity_poly.type
_entity_poly.pdbx_seq_one_letter_code
_entity_poly.pdbx_strand_id
1 'polypeptide(L)'
;TGTVLFYDSHSYMRAVAAGAIDIKCDCFHKLLDIDPFLRENEPCAFCPSVADAFCRNFHCLRSYCKQCWVNRHGPKPLADHQPATRRQQPLPHM
;
A
#
# COMPACT_ATOMS: atom_id res chain seq x y z
N THR A 1 2.67 9.85 12.95
CA THR A 1 2.18 9.50 11.59
C THR A 1 0.84 10.19 11.38
N GLY A 2 0.60 10.77 10.20
CA GLY A 2 -0.67 11.41 9.86
C GLY A 2 -1.48 10.55 8.88
N THR A 3 -2.80 10.59 8.97
CA THR A 3 -3.71 9.92 8.03
C THR A 3 -4.20 10.93 7.00
N VAL A 4 -4.21 10.53 5.73
CA VAL A 4 -4.78 11.32 4.63
C VAL A 4 -6.00 10.60 4.06
N LEU A 5 -7.00 11.38 3.65
CA LEU A 5 -8.17 10.89 2.93
C LEU A 5 -8.09 11.39 1.49
N PHE A 6 -8.39 10.50 0.55
CA PHE A 6 -8.48 10.85 -0.86
C PHE A 6 -9.95 10.92 -1.26
N TYR A 7 -10.27 11.91 -2.08
CA TYR A 7 -11.64 12.11 -2.57
C TYR A 7 -12.12 10.93 -3.42
N ASP A 8 -11.23 10.37 -4.23
CA ASP A 8 -11.54 9.26 -5.14
C ASP A 8 -10.39 8.25 -5.24
N SER A 9 -10.70 7.07 -5.78
CA SER A 9 -9.74 5.97 -5.92
C SER A 9 -8.60 6.29 -6.87
N HIS A 10 -8.84 7.11 -7.90
CA HIS A 10 -7.81 7.48 -8.87
C HIS A 10 -6.76 8.42 -8.24
N SER A 11 -7.19 9.41 -7.47
CA SER A 11 -6.34 10.30 -6.68
C SER A 11 -5.51 9.52 -5.65
N TYR A 12 -6.12 8.54 -4.96
CA TYR A 12 -5.41 7.62 -4.07
C TYR A 12 -4.32 6.84 -4.82
N MET A 13 -4.66 6.19 -5.92
CA MET A 13 -3.72 5.35 -6.67
C MET A 13 -2.53 6.16 -7.21
N ARG A 14 -2.77 7.39 -7.71
CA ARG A 14 -1.70 8.28 -8.17
C ARG A 14 -0.76 8.70 -7.05
N ALA A 15 -1.30 9.05 -5.88
CA ALA A 15 -0.51 9.45 -4.73
C ALA A 15 0.38 8.31 -4.21
N VAL A 16 -0.18 7.10 -4.14
CA VAL A 16 0.58 5.91 -3.74
C VAL A 16 1.65 5.55 -4.77
N ALA A 17 1.35 5.62 -6.06
CA ALA A 17 2.32 5.34 -7.11
C ALA A 17 3.47 6.35 -7.16
N ALA A 18 3.20 7.61 -6.81
CA ALA A 18 4.22 8.65 -6.72
C ALA A 18 5.22 8.39 -5.58
N GLY A 19 4.81 7.68 -4.51
CA GLY A 19 5.64 7.33 -3.36
C GLY A 19 5.97 8.50 -2.43
N ALA A 20 6.03 9.72 -2.94
CA ALA A 20 6.14 10.95 -2.17
C ALA A 20 5.31 12.08 -2.78
N ILE A 21 4.81 12.99 -1.94
CA ILE A 21 4.10 14.21 -2.33
C ILE A 21 4.91 15.41 -1.88
N ASP A 22 5.21 16.28 -2.85
CA ASP A 22 5.88 17.55 -2.63
C ASP A 22 4.85 18.67 -2.43
N ILE A 23 4.68 19.15 -1.19
CA ILE A 23 3.77 20.25 -0.84
C ILE A 23 4.57 21.55 -0.78
N LYS A 24 4.26 22.47 -1.69
CA LYS A 24 4.89 23.80 -1.78
C LYS A 24 3.86 24.91 -1.62
N CYS A 25 4.10 25.79 -0.66
CA CYS A 25 3.39 27.03 -0.39
C CYS A 25 4.42 28.14 -0.14
N ASP A 26 4.03 29.41 -0.23
CA ASP A 26 4.95 30.56 -0.13
C ASP A 26 5.80 30.60 1.15
N CYS A 27 5.30 30.02 2.24
CA CYS A 27 5.98 29.96 3.54
C CYS A 27 6.29 28.53 4.02
N PHE A 28 5.99 27.52 3.21
CA PHE A 28 6.06 26.12 3.65
C PHE A 28 6.42 25.17 2.51
N HIS A 29 7.39 24.31 2.77
CA HIS A 29 7.75 23.23 1.87
C HIS A 29 7.90 21.94 2.68
N LYS A 30 7.14 20.90 2.32
CA LYS A 30 7.33 19.55 2.86
C LYS A 30 7.21 18.48 1.78
N LEU A 31 8.17 17.57 1.79
CA LEU A 31 8.10 16.31 1.07
C LEU A 31 7.56 15.24 2.03
N LEU A 32 6.45 14.60 1.64
CA LEU A 32 5.77 13.58 2.45
C LEU A 32 5.83 12.24 1.74
N ASP A 33 6.42 11.23 2.37
CA ASP A 33 6.37 9.86 1.85
C ASP A 33 4.98 9.26 2.06
N ILE A 34 4.45 8.61 1.02
CA ILE A 34 3.19 7.87 1.03
C ILE A 34 3.49 6.40 0.78
N ASP A 35 3.46 5.61 1.86
CA ASP A 35 3.55 4.16 1.79
C ASP A 35 2.16 3.59 2.14
N PRO A 36 1.50 2.86 1.23
CA PRO A 36 0.24 2.18 1.55
C PRO A 36 0.54 1.13 2.63
N PHE A 37 -0.18 1.22 3.73
CA PHE A 37 -0.03 0.28 4.84
C PHE A 37 -1.09 -0.81 4.75
N LEU A 38 -0.67 -2.06 4.99
CA LEU A 38 -1.59 -3.19 5.14
C LEU A 38 -2.31 -3.05 6.48
N ARG A 39 -3.64 -2.88 6.46
CA ARG A 39 -4.44 -2.75 7.69
C ARG A 39 -4.57 -4.08 8.43
N GLU A 40 -4.85 -3.98 9.72
CA GLU A 40 -5.23 -5.15 10.48
C GLU A 40 -6.54 -5.75 9.97
N ASN A 41 -6.55 -7.09 9.83
CA ASN A 41 -7.67 -7.87 9.31
C ASN A 41 -8.14 -7.42 7.92
N GLU A 42 -7.26 -6.80 7.12
CA GLU A 42 -7.59 -6.44 5.76
C GLU A 42 -7.86 -7.72 4.93
N PRO A 43 -9.00 -7.80 4.23
CA PRO A 43 -9.31 -8.98 3.44
C PRO A 43 -8.42 -9.07 2.21
N CYS A 44 -8.12 -10.30 1.81
CA CYS A 44 -7.54 -10.58 0.49
C CYS A 44 -8.50 -10.08 -0.61
N ALA A 45 -7.95 -9.48 -1.66
CA ALA A 45 -8.75 -8.97 -2.78
C ALA A 45 -9.43 -10.08 -3.62
N PHE A 46 -9.06 -11.35 -3.43
CA PHE A 46 -9.50 -12.48 -4.25
C PHE A 46 -10.16 -13.61 -3.45
N CYS A 47 -10.15 -13.56 -2.12
CA CYS A 47 -10.73 -14.59 -1.27
C CYS A 47 -11.09 -14.01 0.12
N PRO A 48 -11.86 -14.72 0.95
CA PRO A 48 -12.27 -14.21 2.26
C PRO A 48 -11.19 -14.29 3.34
N SER A 49 -9.98 -14.78 3.04
CA SER A 49 -8.88 -14.86 4.00
C SER A 49 -8.31 -13.48 4.32
N VAL A 50 -7.71 -13.34 5.50
CA VAL A 50 -6.92 -12.15 5.85
C VAL A 50 -5.68 -12.07 4.96
N ALA A 51 -5.34 -10.86 4.53
CA ALA A 51 -4.16 -10.61 3.72
C ALA A 51 -2.89 -10.52 4.59
N ASP A 52 -1.80 -11.08 4.06
CA ASP A 52 -0.47 -11.07 4.69
C ASP A 52 0.50 -10.17 3.94
N ALA A 53 0.14 -9.79 2.71
CA ALA A 53 0.95 -9.00 1.80
C ALA A 53 0.11 -7.97 1.04
N PHE A 54 0.68 -6.80 0.81
CA PHE A 54 0.14 -5.78 -0.08
C PHE A 54 1.08 -5.59 -1.28
N CYS A 55 0.56 -5.61 -2.50
CA CYS A 55 1.36 -5.29 -3.69
C CYS A 55 1.33 -3.79 -3.96
N ARG A 56 2.50 -3.14 -3.86
CA ARG A 56 2.65 -1.68 -4.07
C ARG A 56 2.71 -1.27 -5.54
N ASN A 57 2.85 -2.22 -6.46
CA ASN A 57 2.87 -1.90 -7.89
C ASN A 57 1.49 -1.36 -8.32
N PHE A 58 1.48 -0.28 -9.09
CA PHE A 58 0.27 0.39 -9.56
C PHE A 58 -0.70 -0.54 -10.32
N HIS A 59 -0.17 -1.53 -11.05
CA HIS A 59 -0.99 -2.52 -11.76
C HIS A 59 -1.74 -3.48 -10.81
N CYS A 60 -1.36 -3.56 -9.54
CA CYS A 60 -1.96 -4.44 -8.54
C CYS A 60 -2.70 -3.64 -7.47
N LEU A 61 -1.99 -2.79 -6.72
CA LEU A 61 -2.48 -1.92 -5.63
C LEU A 61 -3.52 -2.59 -4.71
N ARG A 62 -3.24 -3.82 -4.28
CA ARG A 62 -4.19 -4.69 -3.58
C ARG A 62 -3.52 -5.53 -2.50
N SER A 63 -4.34 -6.00 -1.59
CA SER A 63 -4.01 -6.95 -0.53
C SER A 63 -4.21 -8.40 -0.97
N TYR A 64 -3.30 -9.29 -0.57
CA TYR A 64 -3.28 -10.70 -0.94
C TYR A 64 -2.95 -11.55 0.29
N CYS A 65 -3.67 -12.66 0.48
CA CYS A 65 -3.18 -13.74 1.34
C CYS A 65 -2.01 -14.46 0.66
N LYS A 66 -1.25 -15.26 1.41
CA LYS A 66 -0.10 -16.02 0.88
C LYS A 66 -0.41 -16.81 -0.40
N GLN A 67 -1.55 -17.52 -0.45
CA GLN A 67 -1.93 -18.33 -1.62
C GLN A 67 -2.25 -17.46 -2.83
N CYS A 68 -3.08 -16.42 -2.65
CA CYS A 68 -3.44 -15.52 -3.74
C CYS A 68 -2.24 -14.74 -4.25
N TRP A 69 -1.27 -14.42 -3.39
CA TRP A 69 -0.02 -13.81 -3.82
C TRP A 69 0.72 -14.72 -4.82
N VAL A 70 1.00 -15.97 -4.44
CA VAL A 70 1.71 -16.93 -5.32
C VAL A 70 0.95 -17.15 -6.63
N ASN A 71 -0.37 -17.29 -6.58
CA ASN A 71 -1.18 -17.53 -7.78
C ASN A 71 -1.14 -16.35 -8.77
N ARG A 72 -1.05 -15.11 -8.26
CA ARG A 72 -1.09 -13.89 -9.09
C ARG A 72 0.31 -13.37 -9.45
N HIS A 73 1.29 -13.55 -8.58
CA HIS A 73 2.65 -13.02 -8.70
C HIS A 73 3.71 -14.13 -8.87
N GLY A 74 3.31 -15.39 -9.03
CA GLY A 74 4.23 -16.45 -9.50
C GLY A 74 4.49 -16.34 -11.01
N PRO A 75 3.45 -16.16 -11.85
CA PRO A 75 3.63 -16.02 -13.29
C PRO A 75 4.16 -14.63 -13.70
N LYS A 76 4.91 -14.58 -14.80
CA LYS A 76 5.22 -13.32 -15.50
C LYS A 76 3.93 -12.70 -16.08
N PRO A 77 3.84 -11.36 -16.17
CA PRO A 77 4.88 -10.36 -15.89
C PRO A 77 4.98 -9.94 -14.41
N LEU A 78 4.12 -10.46 -13.54
CA LEU A 78 4.01 -10.00 -12.15
C LEU A 78 5.03 -10.65 -11.19
N ALA A 79 5.86 -11.57 -11.70
CA ALA A 79 6.87 -12.30 -10.95
C ALA A 79 7.90 -11.43 -10.22
N ASP A 80 8.20 -10.25 -10.77
CA ASP A 80 9.21 -9.34 -10.21
C ASP A 80 8.63 -8.38 -9.15
N HIS A 81 7.30 -8.42 -8.93
CA HIS A 81 6.66 -7.59 -7.92
C HIS A 81 7.04 -8.03 -6.50
N GLN A 82 7.21 -7.05 -5.62
CA GLN A 82 7.62 -7.29 -4.23
C GLN A 82 6.44 -7.12 -3.25
N PRO A 83 6.21 -8.08 -2.34
CA PRO A 83 5.18 -7.95 -1.32
C PRO A 83 5.65 -6.96 -0.24
N ALA A 84 4.77 -6.02 0.13
CA ALA A 84 4.89 -5.28 1.38
C ALA A 84 4.16 -6.06 2.47
N THR A 85 4.89 -6.52 3.48
CA THR A 85 4.30 -7.14 4.66
C THR A 85 3.95 -6.08 5.70
N ARG A 86 3.12 -6.44 6.69
CA ARG A 86 2.85 -5.57 7.84
C ARG A 86 4.21 -5.22 8.49
N ARG A 87 4.65 -3.96 8.37
CA ARG A 87 5.71 -3.46 9.25
C ARG A 87 5.13 -3.54 10.66
N GLN A 88 5.76 -4.30 11.55
CA GLN A 88 5.44 -4.23 12.97
C GLN A 88 5.78 -2.80 13.41
N GLN A 89 4.81 -1.89 13.41
CA GLN A 89 4.94 -0.68 14.19
C GLN A 89 4.98 -1.15 15.64
N PRO A 90 6.04 -0.86 16.42
CA PRO A 90 5.93 -0.98 17.85
C PRO A 90 4.73 -0.13 18.26
N LEU A 91 3.80 -0.73 19.01
CA LEU A 91 2.70 0.02 19.61
C LEU A 91 3.30 1.24 20.32
N PRO A 92 2.75 2.46 20.15
CA PRO A 92 3.16 3.57 20.99
C PRO A 92 2.89 3.14 22.45
N HIS A 93 3.95 3.08 23.24
CA HIS A 93 3.84 2.85 24.68
C HIS A 93 2.90 3.92 25.26
N MET A 94 1.79 3.46 25.85
CA MET A 94 0.90 4.30 26.67
C MET A 94 1.58 4.61 28.00
#